data_AF-A0A7C4UWG4-F1
#
_entry.id   AF-A0A7C4UWG4-F1
#
_cell.length_a   1.000
_cell.length_b   1.000
_cell.length_c   1.000
_cell.angle_alpha   90.00
_cell.angle_beta   90.00
_cell.angle_gamma   90.00
#
_symmetry.space_group_name_H-M   'P 1'
#
loop_
_entity.id
_entity.type
_entity.pdbx_description
1 polymer ?
#
loop_
_entity_poly.entity_id
_entity_poly.type
_entity_poly.pdbx_seq_one_letter_code
_entity_poly.pdbx_strand_id
1 'polypeptide(L)'
;MATTVQAIDVYRQLAEEHHRRNHPQERDRFLLLAADAALAAGNREEAERFRRSILSQNPSHLLKPYASLDEALKSADILAYIQQLRRSFPQDKAATLLESLRKSAPSSPAMLRQQDGEEDIILPLDADRGGKPASPALDKPAARAIARPKETQMNDAQQPGRSPSSPPSPWQQGATPKEPAAGPGIFGLRPEPPPAPRPPLLPLPGAPAPAPADAPEETPAGAWVGSFLSFVVVLTAIALLVYTIGAPFVTWW
;
A
#
# COMPACT_ATOMS: atom_id res chain seq x y z
N MET A 1 -1.21 -11.38 -23.79
CA MET A 1 -1.93 -11.22 -22.51
C MET A 1 -0.92 -11.46 -21.41
N ALA A 2 -0.37 -10.42 -20.81
CA ALA A 2 0.46 -10.60 -19.62
C ALA A 2 -0.38 -11.29 -18.55
N THR A 3 0.19 -12.26 -17.85
CA THR A 3 -0.58 -13.03 -16.88
C THR A 3 -0.88 -12.16 -15.66
N THR A 4 -2.07 -12.30 -15.08
CA THR A 4 -2.47 -11.60 -13.85
C THR A 4 -1.45 -11.82 -12.73
N VAL A 5 -0.86 -13.02 -12.67
CA VAL A 5 0.23 -13.38 -11.75
C VAL A 5 1.44 -12.46 -11.91
N GLN A 6 1.89 -12.18 -13.14
CA GLN A 6 3.00 -11.25 -13.38
C GLN A 6 2.65 -9.81 -12.93
N ALA A 7 1.41 -9.38 -13.10
CA ALA A 7 0.97 -8.06 -12.65
C ALA A 7 1.08 -7.92 -11.12
N ILE A 8 0.66 -8.95 -10.38
CA ILE A 8 0.77 -9.00 -8.91
C ILE A 8 2.24 -8.83 -8.49
N ASP A 9 3.15 -9.56 -9.12
CA ASP A 9 4.58 -9.51 -8.79
C ASP A 9 5.21 -8.15 -9.08
N VAL A 10 4.88 -7.54 -10.23
CA VAL A 10 5.40 -6.22 -10.61
C VAL A 10 4.95 -5.16 -9.60
N TYR A 11 3.66 -5.10 -9.28
CA TYR A 11 3.15 -4.10 -8.32
C TYR A 11 3.67 -4.33 -6.90
N ARG A 12 3.79 -5.59 -6.46
CA ARG A 12 4.39 -5.94 -5.17
C ARG A 12 5.83 -5.45 -5.06
N GLN A 13 6.64 -5.66 -6.09
CA GLN A 13 8.04 -5.24 -6.09
C GLN A 13 8.17 -3.71 -6.14
N LEU A 14 7.30 -3.02 -6.89
CA LEU A 14 7.23 -1.57 -6.86
C LEU A 14 6.91 -1.03 -5.47
N ALA A 15 5.91 -1.62 -4.80
CA ALA A 15 5.58 -1.24 -3.43
C ALA A 15 6.79 -1.38 -2.50
N GLU A 16 7.56 -2.47 -2.62
CA GLU A 16 8.76 -2.71 -1.82
C GLU A 16 9.88 -1.70 -2.11
N GLU A 17 10.12 -1.36 -3.39
CA GLU A 17 11.08 -0.33 -3.77
C GLU A 17 10.70 1.05 -3.22
N HIS A 18 9.41 1.41 -3.30
CA HIS A 18 8.91 2.66 -2.74
C HIS A 18 8.91 2.68 -1.21
N HIS A 19 8.73 1.52 -0.57
CA HIS A 19 8.90 1.37 0.87
C HIS A 19 10.35 1.68 1.27
N ARG A 20 11.34 1.09 0.58
CA ARG A 20 12.78 1.36 0.81
C ARG A 20 13.17 2.82 0.63
N ARG A 21 12.50 3.54 -0.29
CA ARG A 21 12.73 4.96 -0.57
C ARG A 21 11.93 5.91 0.32
N ASN A 22 11.24 5.42 1.35
CA ASN A 22 10.38 6.23 2.24
C ASN A 22 9.27 6.99 1.52
N HIS A 23 8.67 6.42 0.47
CA HIS A 23 7.52 6.99 -0.24
C HIS A 23 6.24 6.20 0.12
N PRO A 24 5.67 6.36 1.33
CA PRO A 24 4.56 5.54 1.81
C PRO A 24 3.28 5.67 0.98
N GLN A 25 3.02 6.85 0.41
CA GLN A 25 1.85 7.09 -0.44
C GLN A 25 1.89 6.28 -1.73
N GLU A 26 3.04 6.22 -2.42
CA GLU A 26 3.19 5.44 -3.65
C GLU A 26 3.18 3.94 -3.36
N ARG A 27 3.82 3.52 -2.27
CA ARG A 27 3.74 2.14 -1.78
C ARG A 27 2.29 1.69 -1.61
N ASP A 28 1.47 2.46 -0.90
CA ASP A 28 0.07 2.10 -0.63
C ASP A 28 -0.74 1.98 -1.93
N ARG A 29 -0.50 2.85 -2.92
CA ARG A 29 -1.13 2.78 -4.25
C ARG A 29 -0.76 1.50 -5.00
N PHE A 30 0.52 1.13 -5.01
CA PHE A 30 0.97 -0.10 -5.68
C PHE A 30 0.49 -1.36 -4.94
N LEU A 31 0.43 -1.35 -3.60
CA LEU A 31 -0.19 -2.44 -2.85
C LEU A 31 -1.68 -2.60 -3.19
N LEU A 32 -2.40 -1.49 -3.38
CA LEU A 32 -3.81 -1.54 -3.77
C LEU A 32 -3.99 -2.15 -5.17
N LEU A 33 -3.15 -1.76 -6.13
CA LEU A 33 -3.14 -2.36 -7.47
C LEU A 33 -2.76 -3.85 -7.45
N ALA A 34 -1.80 -4.25 -6.61
CA ALA A 34 -1.45 -5.65 -6.42
C ALA A 34 -2.63 -6.46 -5.85
N ALA A 35 -3.35 -5.89 -4.87
CA ALA A 35 -4.51 -6.52 -4.25
C ALA A 35 -5.68 -6.71 -5.23
N ASP A 36 -5.94 -5.69 -6.05
CA ASP A 36 -6.92 -5.73 -7.12
C ASP A 36 -6.57 -6.78 -8.20
N ALA A 37 -5.30 -6.85 -8.62
CA ALA A 37 -4.82 -7.88 -9.54
C ALA A 37 -4.93 -9.31 -8.94
N ALA A 38 -4.66 -9.46 -7.64
CA ALA A 38 -4.82 -10.72 -6.93
C ALA A 38 -6.29 -11.17 -6.86
N LEU A 39 -7.23 -10.24 -6.61
CA LEU A 39 -8.66 -10.54 -6.67
C LEU A 39 -9.10 -10.92 -8.09
N ALA A 40 -8.62 -10.23 -9.12
CA ALA A 40 -8.90 -10.56 -10.51
C ALA A 40 -8.36 -11.94 -10.92
N ALA A 41 -7.29 -12.41 -10.26
CA ALA A 41 -6.75 -13.76 -10.42
C ALA A 41 -7.49 -14.83 -9.60
N GLY A 42 -8.46 -14.46 -8.76
CA GLY A 42 -9.17 -15.37 -7.86
C GLY A 42 -8.46 -15.62 -6.52
N ASN A 43 -7.31 -15.00 -6.26
CA ASN A 43 -6.50 -15.18 -5.06
C ASN A 43 -6.97 -14.25 -3.93
N ARG A 44 -8.15 -14.52 -3.36
CA ARG A 44 -8.78 -13.68 -2.32
C ARG A 44 -7.91 -13.53 -1.07
N GLU A 45 -7.26 -14.61 -0.64
CA GLU A 45 -6.44 -14.63 0.57
C GLU A 45 -5.22 -13.70 0.45
N GLU A 46 -4.61 -13.66 -0.74
CA GLU A 46 -3.45 -12.81 -1.02
C GLU A 46 -3.85 -11.33 -1.08
N ALA A 47 -5.01 -11.04 -1.67
CA ALA A 47 -5.56 -9.70 -1.69
C ALA A 47 -5.86 -9.15 -0.27
N GLU A 48 -6.39 -9.98 0.63
CA GLU A 48 -6.58 -9.62 2.04
C GLU A 48 -5.25 -9.46 2.80
N ARG A 49 -4.18 -10.17 2.40
CA ARG A 49 -2.84 -9.93 2.96
C ARG A 49 -2.33 -8.53 2.58
N PHE A 50 -2.49 -8.13 1.32
CA PHE A 50 -2.13 -6.77 0.89
C PHE A 50 -2.94 -5.70 1.62
N ARG A 51 -4.27 -5.88 1.76
CA ARG A 51 -5.10 -4.96 2.56
C ARG A 51 -4.62 -4.84 4.01
N ARG A 52 -4.32 -5.95 4.67
CA ARG A 52 -3.76 -5.94 6.03
C ARG A 52 -2.41 -5.24 6.12
N SER A 53 -1.55 -5.42 5.11
CA SER A 53 -0.25 -4.73 5.02
C SER A 53 -0.42 -3.21 4.88
N ILE A 54 -1.36 -2.76 4.05
CA ILE A 54 -1.67 -1.33 3.90
C ILE A 54 -2.18 -0.76 5.24
N LEU A 55 -3.14 -1.42 5.88
CA LEU A 55 -3.74 -0.93 7.14
C LEU A 55 -2.78 -0.95 8.32
N SER A 56 -1.83 -1.90 8.38
CA SER A 56 -0.82 -1.94 9.44
C SER A 56 0.17 -0.79 9.35
N GLN A 57 0.47 -0.34 8.13
CA GLN A 57 1.42 0.74 7.87
C GLN A 57 0.74 2.12 7.79
N ASN A 58 -0.54 2.18 7.42
CA ASN A 58 -1.36 3.38 7.31
C ASN A 58 -2.77 3.15 7.90
N PRO A 59 -2.96 3.34 9.22
CA PRO A 59 -4.23 3.11 9.90
C PRO A 59 -5.36 4.06 9.47
N SER A 60 -5.03 5.13 8.74
CA SER A 60 -5.95 6.12 8.18
C SER A 60 -6.28 5.89 6.71
N HIS A 61 -5.90 4.74 6.13
CA HIS A 61 -6.17 4.44 4.74
C HIS A 61 -7.68 4.33 4.44
N LEU A 62 -8.07 4.67 3.20
CA LEU A 62 -9.46 4.60 2.69
C LEU A 62 -10.13 3.22 2.82
N LEU A 63 -9.35 2.16 3.04
CA LEU A 63 -9.85 0.79 3.20
C LEU A 63 -10.30 0.46 4.64
N LYS A 64 -10.05 1.34 5.61
CA LYS A 64 -10.36 1.13 7.03
C LYS A 64 -11.84 0.83 7.33
N PRO A 65 -12.84 1.53 6.74
CA PRO A 65 -14.23 1.35 7.14
C PRO A 65 -14.84 0.02 6.65
N TYR A 66 -14.19 -0.67 5.71
CA TYR A 66 -14.67 -1.94 5.15
C TYR A 66 -14.07 -3.11 5.93
N ALA A 67 -14.81 -4.21 6.09
CA ALA A 67 -14.35 -5.40 6.80
C ALA A 67 -13.46 -6.30 5.92
N SER A 68 -13.65 -6.28 4.60
CA SER A 68 -12.86 -7.02 3.60
C SER A 68 -12.55 -6.14 2.38
N LEU A 69 -11.56 -6.54 1.58
CA LEU A 69 -11.25 -5.90 0.30
C LEU A 69 -12.38 -6.15 -0.72
N ASP A 70 -13.00 -7.33 -0.71
CA ASP A 70 -14.18 -7.64 -1.54
C ASP A 70 -15.35 -6.70 -1.24
N GLU A 71 -15.56 -6.36 0.03
CA GLU A 71 -16.55 -5.36 0.44
C GLU A 71 -16.15 -3.95 0.01
N ALA A 72 -14.87 -3.58 0.16
CA ALA A 72 -14.37 -2.28 -0.29
C ALA A 72 -14.60 -2.07 -1.79
N LEU A 73 -14.38 -3.10 -2.62
CA LEU A 73 -14.63 -3.04 -4.07
C LEU A 73 -16.11 -2.93 -4.46
N LYS A 74 -17.06 -3.08 -3.53
CA LYS A 74 -18.49 -2.78 -3.80
C LYS A 74 -18.79 -1.29 -3.70
N SER A 75 -17.92 -0.52 -3.05
CA SER A 75 -18.07 0.93 -2.97
C SER A 75 -17.61 1.59 -4.27
N ALA A 76 -18.47 2.48 -4.81
CA ALA A 76 -18.21 3.21 -6.05
C ALA A 76 -16.95 4.08 -5.95
N ASP A 77 -16.68 4.66 -4.78
CA ASP A 77 -15.53 5.54 -4.55
C ASP A 77 -14.21 4.77 -4.68
N ILE A 78 -14.15 3.57 -4.11
CA ILE A 78 -12.97 2.70 -4.18
C ILE A 78 -12.73 2.21 -5.61
N LEU A 79 -13.80 1.82 -6.30
CA LEU A 79 -13.71 1.42 -7.71
C LEU A 79 -13.22 2.58 -8.59
N ALA A 80 -13.77 3.78 -8.43
CA ALA A 80 -13.34 4.96 -9.17
C ALA A 80 -11.85 5.25 -8.92
N TYR A 81 -11.41 5.14 -7.66
CA TYR A 81 -10.02 5.32 -7.27
C TYR A 81 -9.08 4.30 -7.92
N ILE A 82 -9.43 3.00 -7.89
CA ILE A 82 -8.63 1.94 -8.53
C ILE A 82 -8.59 2.11 -10.05
N GLN A 83 -9.70 2.50 -10.68
CA GLN A 83 -9.73 2.76 -12.12
C GLN A 83 -8.82 3.94 -12.50
N GLN A 84 -8.80 4.99 -11.67
CA GLN A 84 -7.85 6.08 -11.84
C GLN A 84 -6.40 5.59 -11.70
N LEU A 85 -6.09 4.78 -10.69
CA LEU A 85 -4.75 4.20 -10.51
C LEU A 85 -4.31 3.36 -11.70
N ARG A 86 -5.20 2.51 -12.25
CA ARG A 86 -4.93 1.69 -13.44
C ARG A 86 -4.63 2.54 -14.68
N ARG A 87 -5.30 3.70 -14.83
CA ARG A 87 -5.01 4.65 -15.93
C ARG A 87 -3.66 5.34 -15.74
N SER A 88 -3.32 5.73 -14.51
CA SER A 88 -2.04 6.39 -14.22
C SER A 88 -0.84 5.44 -14.28
N PHE A 89 -1.04 4.18 -13.91
CA PHE A 89 -0.03 3.13 -13.81
C PHE A 89 -0.51 1.83 -14.46
N PRO A 90 -0.62 1.79 -15.80
CA PRO A 90 -0.86 0.53 -16.50
C PRO A 90 0.33 -0.42 -16.29
N GLN A 91 0.09 -1.72 -16.45
CA GLN A 91 1.07 -2.76 -16.17
C GLN A 91 2.41 -2.57 -16.91
N ASP A 92 2.36 -2.19 -18.19
CA ASP A 92 3.57 -1.96 -18.99
C ASP A 92 4.41 -0.80 -18.45
N LYS A 93 3.74 0.27 -18.01
CA LYS A 93 4.39 1.42 -17.38
C LYS A 93 4.97 1.06 -16.01
N ALA A 94 4.25 0.25 -15.23
CA ALA A 94 4.72 -0.25 -13.95
C ALA A 94 5.97 -1.13 -14.11
N ALA A 95 5.99 -2.03 -15.09
CA ALA A 95 7.17 -2.85 -15.39
C ALA A 95 8.38 -1.99 -15.80
N THR A 96 8.16 -1.00 -16.66
CA THR A 96 9.20 -0.03 -17.07
C THR A 96 9.71 0.79 -15.88
N LEU A 97 8.82 1.21 -14.98
CA LEU A 97 9.16 1.95 -13.77
C LEU A 97 9.97 1.07 -12.81
N LEU A 98 9.61 -0.20 -12.64
CA LEU A 98 10.39 -1.13 -11.82
C LEU A 98 11.81 -1.32 -12.37
N GLU A 99 11.94 -1.45 -13.69
CA GLU A 99 13.25 -1.57 -14.34
C GLU A 99 14.09 -0.31 -14.18
N SER A 100 13.49 0.88 -14.30
CA SER A 100 14.21 2.14 -14.08
C SER A 100 14.65 2.30 -12.61
N LEU A 101 13.82 1.90 -11.65
CA LEU A 101 14.18 1.91 -10.23
C LEU A 101 15.33 0.95 -9.92
N ARG A 102 15.35 -0.24 -10.54
CA ARG A 102 16.44 -1.22 -10.42
C ARG A 102 17.74 -0.70 -11.00
N LYS A 103 17.69 -0.08 -12.18
CA LYS A 103 18.86 0.54 -12.82
C LYS A 103 19.38 1.75 -12.03
N SER A 104 18.47 2.50 -11.42
CA SER A 104 18.78 3.69 -10.63
C SER A 104 19.24 3.36 -9.21
N ALA A 105 18.90 2.20 -8.66
CA ALA A 105 19.50 1.73 -7.43
C ALA A 105 20.98 1.50 -7.77
N PRO A 106 21.93 2.31 -7.27
CA PRO A 106 23.32 1.91 -7.36
C PRO A 106 23.34 0.56 -6.68
N SER A 107 23.65 -0.49 -7.44
CA SER A 107 23.91 -1.81 -6.90
C SER A 107 24.96 -1.58 -5.84
N SER A 108 24.52 -1.42 -4.58
CA SER A 108 25.39 -1.21 -3.44
C SER A 108 26.25 -2.45 -3.48
N PRO A 109 27.50 -2.33 -3.95
CA PRO A 109 28.22 -3.50 -4.34
C PRO A 109 28.37 -4.29 -3.06
N ALA A 110 28.49 -5.59 -3.22
CA ALA A 110 29.06 -6.49 -2.24
C ALA A 110 30.52 -6.10 -1.87
N MET A 111 30.77 -4.82 -1.59
CA MET A 111 32.07 -4.18 -1.39
C MET A 111 32.61 -4.36 0.03
N LEU A 112 32.03 -5.27 0.81
CA LEU A 112 32.55 -5.67 2.11
C LEU A 112 32.55 -7.18 2.34
N ARG A 113 32.45 -8.00 1.29
CA ARG A 113 32.56 -9.44 1.48
C ARG A 113 33.25 -10.16 0.34
N GLN A 114 34.46 -9.73 0.01
CA GLN A 114 35.47 -10.65 -0.49
C GLN A 114 36.89 -10.11 -0.22
N GLN A 115 37.57 -10.81 0.71
CA GLN A 115 39.01 -11.06 0.78
C GLN A 115 39.89 -9.87 1.17
N ASP A 116 40.37 -9.79 2.42
CA ASP A 116 41.22 -10.81 3.10
C ASP A 116 42.27 -11.37 2.13
N GLY A 117 43.15 -10.51 1.61
CA GLY A 117 44.59 -10.80 1.65
C GLY A 117 45.05 -10.28 3.01
N GLU A 118 45.35 -11.13 3.99
CA GLU A 118 46.66 -11.79 4.08
C GLU A 118 47.80 -10.76 4.01
N GLU A 119 47.78 -9.78 4.92
CA GLU A 119 49.04 -9.24 5.43
C GLU A 119 49.28 -9.87 6.80
N ASP A 120 50.26 -10.78 6.80
CA ASP A 120 50.96 -11.34 7.95
C ASP A 120 51.15 -10.32 9.08
N ILE A 121 50.24 -10.33 10.06
CA ILE A 121 50.61 -9.92 11.41
C ILE A 121 51.30 -11.13 12.02
N ILE A 122 52.61 -11.15 11.82
CA ILE A 122 53.58 -11.97 12.53
C ILE A 122 53.34 -11.76 14.03
N LEU A 123 52.61 -12.68 14.66
CA LEU A 123 52.60 -12.84 16.10
C LEU A 123 53.93 -13.50 16.47
N PRO A 124 54.79 -12.86 17.29
CA PRO A 124 56.00 -13.50 17.78
C PRO A 124 55.61 -14.69 18.67
N LEU A 125 55.84 -15.87 18.11
CA LEU A 125 55.85 -17.15 18.77
C LEU A 125 57.11 -17.22 19.66
N ASP A 126 57.02 -16.72 20.89
CA ASP A 126 57.94 -17.09 21.95
C ASP A 126 57.29 -18.16 22.83
N ALA A 127 57.68 -19.40 22.52
CA ALA A 127 57.64 -20.51 23.44
C ALA A 127 58.78 -20.34 24.46
N ASP A 128 58.49 -20.37 25.76
CA ASP A 128 59.22 -21.24 26.69
C ASP A 128 58.55 -21.33 28.07
N ARG A 129 58.68 -22.52 28.65
CA ARG A 129 58.90 -22.78 30.08
C ARG A 129 57.71 -23.06 31.00
N GLY A 130 57.23 -24.30 30.90
CA GLY A 130 57.48 -25.31 31.94
C GLY A 130 56.57 -25.37 33.17
N GLY A 131 55.89 -26.50 33.36
CA GLY A 131 55.20 -26.79 34.63
C GLY A 131 54.23 -27.97 34.60
N LYS A 132 54.78 -29.18 34.71
CA LYS A 132 54.17 -30.51 34.89
C LYS A 132 53.39 -30.62 36.25
N PRO A 133 52.78 -31.77 36.65
CA PRO A 133 51.53 -32.42 36.21
C PRO A 133 50.55 -32.79 37.38
N ALA A 134 49.46 -33.49 37.02
CA ALA A 134 48.79 -34.59 37.74
C ALA A 134 47.49 -34.33 38.55
N SER A 135 46.36 -34.75 37.92
CA SER A 135 45.30 -35.67 38.40
C SER A 135 44.42 -35.31 39.63
N PRO A 136 43.25 -35.98 39.86
CA PRO A 136 42.42 -36.86 39.00
C PRO A 136 40.88 -36.57 39.01
N ALA A 137 40.18 -37.21 38.07
CA ALA A 137 38.78 -37.70 38.08
C ALA A 137 37.71 -37.09 39.03
N LEU A 138 36.59 -36.62 38.47
CA LEU A 138 35.23 -36.97 38.95
C LEU A 138 34.13 -36.65 37.92
N ASP A 139 33.14 -37.53 37.89
CA ASP A 139 31.97 -37.66 37.02
C ASP A 139 31.17 -36.39 36.66
N LYS A 140 30.52 -36.42 35.47
CA LYS A 140 29.04 -36.50 35.30
C LYS A 140 28.55 -35.77 34.03
N PRO A 141 27.77 -36.42 33.14
CA PRO A 141 27.11 -35.74 32.02
C PRO A 141 25.79 -35.11 32.48
N ALA A 142 25.62 -33.81 32.25
CA ALA A 142 24.34 -33.12 32.47
C ALA A 142 23.93 -32.38 31.20
N ALA A 143 23.11 -33.07 30.40
CA ALA A 143 22.29 -32.49 29.36
C ALA A 143 21.38 -31.42 29.97
N ARG A 144 21.52 -30.17 29.52
CA ARG A 144 20.64 -29.07 29.92
C ARG A 144 19.40 -29.07 29.02
N ALA A 145 18.46 -29.94 29.36
CA ALA A 145 17.07 -29.81 28.96
C ALA A 145 16.49 -28.56 29.64
N ILE A 146 16.19 -27.52 28.88
CA ILE A 146 15.41 -26.38 29.38
C ILE A 146 13.93 -26.72 29.19
N ALA A 147 13.23 -26.59 30.31
CA ALA A 147 11.93 -27.13 30.61
C ALA A 147 10.80 -26.53 29.77
N ARG A 148 9.92 -27.44 29.37
CA ARG A 148 8.57 -27.24 28.86
C ARG A 148 7.61 -27.25 30.06
N PRO A 149 6.79 -26.21 30.31
CA PRO A 149 5.73 -26.30 31.30
C PRO A 149 4.50 -26.97 30.66
N LYS A 150 4.38 -28.28 30.89
CA LYS A 150 3.10 -29.00 31.06
C LYS A 150 2.75 -28.84 32.56
N GLU A 151 1.54 -28.75 33.07
CA GLU A 151 0.17 -28.92 32.60
C GLU A 151 -0.68 -28.65 33.86
N THR A 152 -1.81 -27.95 33.77
CA THR A 152 -2.84 -28.05 34.81
C THR A 152 -4.16 -28.19 34.10
N GLN A 153 -4.45 -29.45 33.80
CA GLN A 153 -5.74 -29.97 33.39
C GLN A 153 -6.27 -30.72 34.60
N MET A 154 -7.27 -30.17 35.30
CA MET A 154 -8.48 -30.86 35.79
C MET A 154 -9.33 -29.90 36.63
N ASN A 155 -10.48 -29.48 36.11
CA ASN A 155 -11.72 -29.66 36.85
C ASN A 155 -12.93 -29.45 35.93
N ASP A 156 -13.64 -30.56 35.76
CA ASP A 156 -15.02 -30.62 35.32
C ASP A 156 -15.97 -30.05 36.39
N ALA A 157 -17.19 -29.77 35.94
CA ALA A 157 -18.41 -29.51 36.71
C ALA A 157 -18.74 -28.05 37.13
N GLN A 158 -19.76 -27.53 36.41
CA GLN A 158 -20.85 -26.66 36.88
C GLN A 158 -20.50 -25.30 37.51
N GLN A 159 -20.76 -24.22 36.75
CA GLN A 159 -21.71 -23.19 37.21
C GLN A 159 -22.28 -22.35 36.05
N PRO A 160 -23.59 -22.02 36.10
CA PRO A 160 -24.31 -21.29 35.07
C PRO A 160 -24.22 -19.78 35.28
N GLY A 161 -24.29 -19.02 34.18
CA GLY A 161 -24.72 -17.63 34.17
C GLY A 161 -23.75 -16.62 34.79
N ARG A 162 -23.10 -15.84 33.92
CA ARG A 162 -22.99 -14.38 34.03
C ARG A 162 -22.24 -13.82 32.83
N SER A 163 -23.01 -13.28 31.91
CA SER A 163 -22.56 -12.32 30.90
C SER A 163 -22.01 -11.07 31.60
N PRO A 164 -20.82 -10.57 31.26
CA PRO A 164 -20.52 -9.16 31.38
C PRO A 164 -20.96 -8.46 30.10
N SER A 165 -22.11 -7.79 30.23
CA SER A 165 -22.63 -6.77 29.33
C SER A 165 -21.56 -5.72 28.99
N SER A 166 -21.10 -5.72 27.75
CA SER A 166 -20.45 -4.54 27.16
C SER A 166 -21.50 -3.44 27.00
N PRO A 167 -21.18 -2.18 27.36
CA PRO A 167 -22.09 -1.06 27.18
C PRO A 167 -22.36 -0.82 25.68
N PRO A 168 -23.61 -0.54 25.29
CA PRO A 168 -23.96 -0.26 23.90
C PRO A 168 -23.39 1.08 23.45
N SER A 169 -22.74 1.07 22.28
CA SER A 169 -22.37 2.28 21.54
C SER A 169 -23.60 3.14 21.24
N PRO A 170 -23.56 4.47 21.48
CA PRO A 170 -24.70 5.38 21.31
C PRO A 170 -24.95 5.86 19.86
N TRP A 171 -24.45 5.16 18.83
CA TRP A 171 -24.58 5.60 17.42
C TRP A 171 -25.53 4.75 16.55
N GLN A 172 -26.39 3.93 17.15
CA GLN A 172 -27.51 3.32 16.44
C GLN A 172 -28.83 3.79 17.03
N GLN A 173 -29.22 5.02 16.70
CA GLN A 173 -30.61 5.45 16.80
C GLN A 173 -31.09 5.90 15.41
N GLY A 174 -32.07 5.17 14.89
CA GLY A 174 -33.11 5.76 14.05
C GLY A 174 -33.03 5.50 12.55
N ALA A 175 -33.42 4.30 12.11
CA ALA A 175 -34.44 4.11 11.07
C ALA A 175 -34.71 2.63 10.82
N THR A 176 -35.52 2.00 11.67
CA THR A 176 -36.28 0.80 11.28
C THR A 176 -37.56 1.26 10.58
N PRO A 177 -37.81 0.92 9.30
CA PRO A 177 -39.15 0.97 8.76
C PRO A 177 -39.98 -0.11 9.44
N LYS A 178 -40.92 0.35 10.26
CA LYS A 178 -41.97 -0.44 10.88
C LYS A 178 -42.79 -1.11 9.78
N GLU A 179 -42.62 -2.42 9.66
CA GLU A 179 -43.52 -3.32 8.93
C GLU A 179 -44.87 -3.38 9.67
N PRO A 180 -45.99 -2.99 9.04
CA PRO A 180 -47.31 -3.30 9.54
C PRO A 180 -47.82 -4.59 8.89
N ALA A 181 -48.03 -5.59 9.74
CA ALA A 181 -48.73 -6.81 9.40
C ALA A 181 -50.16 -6.54 8.91
N ALA A 182 -50.47 -7.23 7.80
CA ALA A 182 -51.77 -7.65 7.27
C ALA A 182 -53.05 -7.23 8.00
N GLY A 183 -53.87 -6.43 7.30
CA GLY A 183 -55.33 -6.47 7.40
C GLY A 183 -55.93 -6.91 6.06
N PRO A 184 -57.01 -7.71 6.03
CA PRO A 184 -57.69 -8.09 4.79
C PRO A 184 -58.57 -6.93 4.31
N GLY A 185 -57.99 -6.03 3.52
CA GLY A 185 -58.65 -4.87 2.94
C GLY A 185 -59.03 -5.11 1.49
N ILE A 186 -60.33 -5.13 1.23
CA ILE A 186 -61.00 -5.27 -0.05
C ILE A 186 -60.43 -4.29 -1.10
N PHE A 187 -60.26 -4.79 -2.33
CA PHE A 187 -59.93 -4.04 -3.54
C PHE A 187 -60.77 -2.75 -3.66
N GLY A 188 -60.19 -1.63 -3.26
CA GLY A 188 -60.67 -0.29 -3.60
C GLY A 188 -59.83 0.24 -4.76
N LEU A 189 -60.47 0.43 -5.91
CA LEU A 189 -59.92 1.13 -7.07
C LEU A 189 -59.35 2.47 -6.60
N ARG A 190 -58.01 2.55 -6.48
CA ARG A 190 -57.31 3.80 -6.21
C ARG A 190 -57.55 4.70 -7.43
N PRO A 191 -58.27 5.82 -7.30
CA PRO A 191 -58.45 6.76 -8.39
C PRO A 191 -57.07 7.21 -8.84
N GLU A 192 -56.83 7.07 -10.14
CA GLU A 192 -55.65 7.63 -10.79
C GLU A 192 -55.56 9.12 -10.42
N PRO A 193 -54.48 9.58 -9.79
CA PRO A 193 -54.33 10.99 -9.47
C PRO A 193 -54.35 11.79 -10.77
N PRO A 194 -55.11 12.91 -10.84
CA PRO A 194 -55.18 13.72 -12.04
C PRO A 194 -53.77 14.17 -12.44
N PRO A 195 -53.47 14.21 -13.75
CA PRO A 195 -52.17 14.63 -14.25
C PRO A 195 -51.88 16.05 -13.72
N ALA A 196 -50.77 16.19 -12.99
CA ALA A 196 -50.33 17.49 -12.53
C ALA A 196 -50.27 18.48 -13.71
N PRO A 197 -50.68 19.75 -13.51
CA PRO A 197 -50.58 20.77 -14.53
C PRO A 197 -49.14 20.82 -15.03
N ARG A 198 -48.96 20.54 -16.32
CA ARG A 198 -47.65 20.58 -16.97
C ARG A 198 -47.05 21.95 -16.68
N PRO A 199 -45.84 22.03 -16.09
CA PRO A 199 -45.16 23.31 -15.95
C PRO A 199 -45.09 23.96 -17.34
N PRO A 200 -45.23 25.29 -17.42
CA PRO A 200 -45.08 25.99 -18.69
C PRO A 200 -43.77 25.53 -19.32
N LEU A 201 -43.87 25.05 -20.56
CA LEU A 201 -42.73 24.74 -21.41
C LEU A 201 -41.85 25.99 -21.42
N LEU A 202 -40.81 25.97 -20.58
CA LEU A 202 -39.67 26.84 -20.79
C LEU A 202 -39.25 26.60 -22.24
N PRO A 203 -39.03 27.67 -23.03
CA PRO A 203 -38.52 27.54 -24.39
C PRO A 203 -37.36 26.56 -24.34
N LEU A 204 -37.44 25.47 -25.12
CA LEU A 204 -36.28 24.62 -25.32
C LEU A 204 -35.13 25.58 -25.70
N PRO A 205 -34.01 25.59 -24.96
CA PRO A 205 -32.81 26.24 -25.47
C PRO A 205 -32.60 25.64 -26.85
N GLY A 206 -32.59 26.52 -27.86
CA GLY A 206 -32.57 26.14 -29.25
C GLY A 206 -31.51 25.07 -29.48
N ALA A 207 -31.83 24.14 -30.38
CA ALA A 207 -30.87 23.20 -30.91
C ALA A 207 -29.53 23.93 -31.10
N PRO A 208 -28.44 23.50 -30.44
CA PRO A 208 -27.16 24.13 -30.64
C PRO A 208 -26.87 24.07 -32.13
N ALA A 209 -26.65 25.25 -32.71
CA ALA A 209 -26.07 25.37 -34.04
C ALA A 209 -24.88 24.40 -34.14
N PRO A 210 -24.61 23.81 -35.32
CA PRO A 210 -23.42 22.98 -35.52
C PRO A 210 -22.22 23.74 -34.97
N ALA A 211 -21.64 23.18 -33.91
CA ALA A 211 -20.56 23.82 -33.18
C ALA A 211 -19.43 24.14 -34.18
N PRO A 212 -18.87 25.35 -34.17
CA PRO A 212 -17.66 25.62 -34.91
C PRO A 212 -16.59 24.62 -34.47
N ALA A 213 -15.96 23.99 -35.45
CA ALA A 213 -14.87 23.06 -35.26
C ALA A 213 -13.82 23.63 -34.29
N ASP A 214 -13.49 22.80 -33.30
CA ASP A 214 -12.19 22.73 -32.63
C ASP A 214 -11.66 24.03 -32.00
N ALA A 215 -12.24 24.40 -30.85
CA ALA A 215 -11.43 25.02 -29.80
C ALA A 215 -10.71 23.88 -29.04
N PRO A 216 -9.36 23.84 -29.00
CA PRO A 216 -8.64 22.81 -28.28
C PRO A 216 -8.97 22.90 -26.79
N GLU A 217 -9.57 21.84 -26.24
CA GLU A 217 -9.61 21.63 -24.80
C GLU A 217 -8.16 21.63 -24.30
N GLU A 218 -7.75 22.71 -23.62
CA GLU A 218 -6.53 22.75 -22.84
C GLU A 218 -6.69 21.79 -21.65
N THR A 219 -6.45 20.51 -21.92
CA THR A 219 -6.28 19.51 -20.89
C THR A 219 -5.12 19.96 -19.98
N PRO A 220 -5.30 20.02 -18.64
CA PRO A 220 -4.29 20.48 -17.69
C PRO A 220 -3.04 19.57 -17.60
N ALA A 221 -2.88 18.64 -18.54
CA ALA A 221 -1.69 17.81 -18.71
C ALA A 221 -0.44 18.63 -19.09
N GLY A 222 -0.59 19.83 -19.66
CA GLY A 222 0.53 20.69 -20.08
C GLY A 222 1.13 21.58 -18.98
N ALA A 223 0.39 21.86 -17.89
CA ALA A 223 0.81 22.82 -16.86
C ALA A 223 2.06 22.36 -16.07
N TRP A 224 2.26 21.05 -15.94
CA TRP A 224 3.43 20.51 -15.24
C TRP A 224 4.71 20.60 -16.07
N VAL A 225 4.61 20.56 -17.42
CA VAL A 225 5.75 20.67 -18.32
C VAL A 225 6.36 22.07 -18.24
N GLY A 226 5.53 23.12 -18.21
CA GLY A 226 6.01 24.50 -18.04
C GLY A 226 6.72 24.71 -16.69
N SER A 227 6.18 24.14 -15.62
CA SER A 227 6.80 24.20 -14.28
C SER A 227 8.15 23.47 -14.24
N PHE A 228 8.24 22.30 -14.88
CA PHE A 228 9.49 21.53 -14.95
C PHE A 228 10.56 22.26 -15.78
N LEU A 229 10.19 22.81 -16.94
CA LEU A 229 11.12 23.55 -17.79
C LEU A 229 11.64 24.81 -17.08
N SER A 230 10.77 25.55 -16.40
CA SER A 230 11.16 26.71 -15.57
C SER A 230 12.16 26.33 -14.48
N PHE A 231 11.94 25.20 -13.79
CA PHE A 231 12.84 24.71 -12.75
C PHE A 231 14.24 24.35 -13.30
N VAL A 232 14.31 23.71 -14.47
CA VAL A 232 15.59 23.38 -15.14
C VAL A 232 16.36 24.65 -15.52
N VAL A 233 15.68 25.67 -16.05
CA VAL A 233 16.30 26.96 -16.40
C VAL A 233 16.87 27.64 -15.15
N VAL A 234 16.13 27.66 -14.05
CA VAL A 234 16.58 28.25 -12.78
C VAL A 234 17.80 27.51 -12.21
N LEU A 235 17.79 26.17 -12.20
CA LEU A 235 18.94 25.38 -11.75
C LEU A 235 20.19 25.63 -12.61
N THR A 236 20.01 25.72 -13.93
CA THR A 236 21.12 25.98 -14.85
C THR A 236 21.71 27.38 -14.63
N ALA A 237 20.87 28.39 -14.39
CA ALA A 237 21.31 29.74 -14.07
C ALA A 237 22.08 29.80 -12.73
N ILE A 238 21.60 29.08 -11.70
CA ILE A 238 22.30 28.98 -10.41
C ILE A 238 23.65 28.28 -10.59
N ALA A 239 23.72 27.18 -11.34
CA ALA A 239 24.97 26.48 -11.61
C ALA A 239 25.98 27.37 -12.36
N LEU A 240 25.53 28.12 -13.37
CA LEU A 240 26.37 29.10 -14.07
C LEU A 240 26.86 30.22 -13.15
N LEU A 241 26.00 30.73 -12.26
CA LEU A 241 26.37 31.74 -11.27
C LEU A 241 27.46 31.23 -10.33
N VAL A 242 27.27 30.03 -9.76
CA VAL A 242 28.25 29.38 -8.88
C VAL A 242 29.56 29.11 -9.62
N TYR A 243 29.49 28.62 -10.86
CA TYR A 243 30.67 28.38 -11.69
C TYR A 243 31.43 29.69 -11.95
N THR A 244 30.72 30.78 -12.28
CA THR A 244 31.34 32.08 -12.58
C THR A 244 32.00 32.70 -11.35
N ILE A 245 31.38 32.57 -10.17
CA ILE A 245 31.94 33.09 -8.92
C ILE A 245 33.05 32.17 -8.38
N GLY A 246 32.91 30.85 -8.53
CA GLY A 246 33.83 29.84 -7.99
C GLY A 246 35.07 29.57 -8.85
N ALA A 247 34.96 29.69 -10.19
CA ALA A 247 36.06 29.46 -11.12
C ALA A 247 37.38 30.17 -10.78
N PRO A 248 37.42 31.46 -10.35
CA PRO A 248 38.68 32.11 -10.02
C PRO A 248 39.39 31.54 -8.78
N PHE A 249 38.69 30.77 -7.94
CA PHE A 249 39.27 30.17 -6.73
C PHE A 249 39.83 28.76 -6.97
N VAL A 250 39.41 28.09 -8.05
CA VAL A 250 39.84 26.71 -8.38
C VAL A 250 41.20 26.68 -9.08
N THR A 251 41.62 27.78 -9.72
CA THR A 251 42.90 27.84 -10.45
C THR A 251 44.12 28.15 -9.57
N TRP A 252 43.95 28.26 -8.25
CA TRP A 252 45.01 28.61 -7.29
C TRP A 252 45.48 27.45 -6.37
N TRP A 253 45.16 26.20 -6.74
CA TRP A 253 45.63 24.97 -6.10
C TRP A 253 46.19 24.02 -7.15
#